data_AF-A0A1G2I9J1-F1
#
_entry.id   AF-A0A1G2I9J1-F1
#
_cell.length_a   1.000
_cell.length_b   1.000
_cell.length_c   1.000
_cell.angle_alpha   90.00
_cell.angle_beta   90.00
_cell.angle_gamma   90.00
#
_symmetry.space_group_name_H-M   'P 1'
#
loop_
_entity.id
_entity.type
_entity.pdbx_description
1 polymer ?
#
loop_
_entity_poly.entity_id
_entity_poly.type
_entity_poly.pdbx_seq_one_letter_code
_entity_poly.pdbx_strand_id
1 'polypeptide(L)'
;MKKVFLLVAVAIIIVALTVGAFVFWWQNKTEILPEEIKPGIEVFLPKINEEISSPLEIKGTVNGNGWFGFEGQVGTVKLLDSEGNELAVNYLKATTDWMQPFVRFETTLDFVSPNINEGTLVFNNENPSGLPQYNRQFILPVKINKTVEGAVQVKVYFNNNSTDSQYACKEVLPVDRGVSETKAVARAALEELLQGPTRQEILEGYFTSINPNVKIQKLTIENTVAKVDFDITLEKNVGGSCRVTAIRNQITQTLLQFNTVKSVVISINGRTEDILQP
;
A
#
# COMPACT_ATOMS: atom_id res chain seq x y z
N MET A 1 84.08 30.50 -0.02
CA MET A 1 82.83 31.27 -0.24
C MET A 1 82.11 30.88 -1.54
N LYS A 2 82.75 30.92 -2.73
CA LYS A 2 82.08 30.58 -4.01
C LYS A 2 81.45 29.16 -4.10
N LYS A 3 82.09 28.13 -3.56
CA LYS A 3 81.56 26.74 -3.56
C LYS A 3 80.33 26.54 -2.68
N VAL A 4 80.24 27.26 -1.55
CA VAL A 4 79.09 27.20 -0.63
C VAL A 4 77.87 27.87 -1.28
N PHE A 5 78.08 28.99 -1.96
CA PHE A 5 77.01 29.69 -2.68
C PHE A 5 76.43 28.86 -3.84
N LEU A 6 77.29 28.11 -4.56
CA LEU A 6 76.87 27.20 -5.62
C LEU A 6 76.01 26.04 -5.06
N LEU A 7 76.41 25.46 -3.92
CA LEU A 7 75.65 24.36 -3.29
C LEU A 7 74.27 24.81 -2.80
N VAL A 8 74.18 26.03 -2.24
CA VAL A 8 72.90 26.60 -1.78
C VAL A 8 71.99 26.89 -2.98
N ALA A 9 72.53 27.44 -4.08
CA ALA A 9 71.75 27.69 -5.29
C ALA A 9 71.19 26.39 -5.92
N VAL A 10 71.99 25.34 -5.97
CA VAL A 10 71.56 24.02 -6.47
C VAL A 10 70.49 23.41 -5.56
N ALA A 11 70.63 23.53 -4.24
CA ALA A 11 69.63 23.03 -3.30
C ALA A 11 68.28 23.74 -3.46
N ILE A 12 68.27 25.07 -3.68
CA ILE A 12 67.04 25.83 -3.91
C ILE A 12 66.34 25.40 -5.21
N ILE A 13 67.10 25.14 -6.28
CA ILE A 13 66.55 24.68 -7.55
C ILE A 13 65.92 23.28 -7.39
N ILE A 14 66.58 22.37 -6.67
CA ILE A 14 66.03 21.04 -6.41
C ILE A 14 64.72 21.13 -5.63
N VAL A 15 64.67 21.96 -4.58
CA VAL A 15 63.44 22.17 -3.80
C VAL A 15 62.34 22.79 -4.66
N ALA A 16 62.66 23.77 -5.50
CA ALA A 16 61.69 24.38 -6.40
C ALA A 16 61.14 23.36 -7.42
N LEU A 17 61.98 22.46 -7.94
CA LEU A 17 61.57 21.40 -8.87
C LEU A 17 60.74 20.31 -8.18
N THR A 18 61.08 19.92 -6.95
CA THR A 18 60.28 18.92 -6.21
C THR A 18 58.94 19.48 -5.78
N VAL A 19 58.88 20.73 -5.33
CA VAL A 19 57.62 21.41 -5.01
C VAL A 19 56.79 21.61 -6.27
N GLY A 20 57.40 22.03 -7.39
CA GLY A 20 56.71 22.18 -8.67
C GLY A 20 56.14 20.85 -9.17
N ALA A 21 56.92 19.77 -9.13
CA ALA A 21 56.46 18.43 -9.49
C ALA A 21 55.36 17.92 -8.56
N PHE A 22 55.45 18.21 -7.25
CA PHE A 22 54.45 17.82 -6.27
C PHE A 22 53.13 18.59 -6.46
N VAL A 23 53.18 19.89 -6.72
CA VAL A 23 52.00 20.72 -7.02
C VAL A 23 51.36 20.30 -8.34
N PHE A 24 52.17 20.00 -9.37
CA PHE A 24 51.68 19.49 -10.65
C PHE A 24 51.02 18.10 -10.50
N TRP A 25 51.64 17.21 -9.73
CA TRP A 25 51.08 15.89 -9.40
C TRP A 25 49.79 15.98 -8.58
N TRP A 26 49.70 16.96 -7.66
CA TRP A 26 48.48 17.25 -6.91
C TRP A 26 47.38 17.80 -7.83
N GLN A 27 47.69 18.76 -8.71
CA GLN A 27 46.72 19.35 -9.64
C GLN A 27 46.19 18.32 -10.65
N ASN A 28 46.99 17.33 -11.04
CA ASN A 28 46.58 16.24 -11.94
C ASN A 28 45.85 15.07 -11.26
N LYS A 29 45.57 15.14 -9.95
CA LYS A 29 44.52 14.30 -9.35
C LYS A 29 43.16 14.88 -9.72
N THR A 30 42.77 14.71 -10.97
CA THR A 30 41.36 14.79 -11.33
C THR A 30 40.67 13.65 -10.60
N GLU A 31 39.90 13.96 -9.56
CA GLU A 31 38.92 13.01 -9.03
C GLU A 31 37.98 12.68 -10.17
N ILE A 32 38.18 11.52 -10.78
CA ILE A 32 37.15 10.90 -11.60
C ILE A 32 36.05 10.55 -10.61
N LEU A 33 35.07 11.45 -10.44
CA LEU A 33 33.83 11.11 -9.76
C LEU A 33 33.32 9.83 -10.45
N PRO A 34 33.14 8.72 -9.72
CA PRO A 34 32.57 7.52 -10.33
C PRO A 34 31.28 7.96 -11.00
N GLU A 35 31.16 7.69 -12.30
CA GLU A 35 29.91 7.89 -13.02
C GLU A 35 28.83 7.18 -12.20
N GLU A 36 27.83 7.94 -11.74
CA GLU A 36 26.76 7.42 -10.89
C GLU A 36 26.11 6.28 -11.66
N ILE A 37 26.35 5.03 -11.24
CA ILE A 37 25.86 3.85 -11.93
C ILE A 37 24.33 3.88 -11.80
N LYS A 38 23.66 4.46 -12.79
CA LYS A 38 22.21 4.48 -12.82
C LYS A 38 21.73 3.04 -12.80
N PRO A 39 20.85 2.66 -11.86
CA PRO A 39 20.29 1.32 -11.83
C PRO A 39 19.64 1.03 -13.19
N GLY A 40 19.78 -0.21 -13.67
CA GLY A 40 19.20 -0.60 -14.95
C GLY A 40 17.66 -0.71 -14.94
N ILE A 41 17.07 -0.49 -13.77
CA ILE A 41 15.64 -0.50 -13.49
C ILE A 41 15.25 0.79 -12.75
N GLU A 42 14.10 1.34 -13.09
CA GLU A 42 13.45 2.46 -12.43
C GLU A 42 12.00 2.09 -12.14
N VAL A 43 11.59 2.15 -10.87
CA VAL A 43 10.23 1.82 -10.43
C VAL A 43 9.45 3.11 -10.20
N PHE A 44 8.32 3.27 -10.88
CA PHE A 44 7.43 4.42 -10.75
C PHE A 44 6.38 4.21 -9.67
N LEU A 45 5.87 2.98 -9.54
CA LEU A 45 4.90 2.57 -8.53
C LEU A 45 5.27 1.17 -8.00
N PRO A 46 5.18 0.93 -6.68
CA PRO A 46 5.04 1.94 -5.62
C PRO A 46 6.32 2.78 -5.45
N LYS A 47 6.25 3.84 -4.66
CA LYS A 47 7.40 4.63 -4.21
C LYS A 47 8.04 4.02 -2.97
N ILE A 48 9.25 4.50 -2.66
CA ILE A 48 9.98 4.11 -1.45
C ILE A 48 9.14 4.41 -0.19
N ASN A 49 9.04 3.42 0.70
CA ASN A 49 8.28 3.44 1.95
C ASN A 49 6.77 3.72 1.81
N GLU A 50 6.21 3.56 0.61
CA GLU A 50 4.76 3.72 0.39
C GLU A 50 3.97 2.63 1.12
N GLU A 51 2.80 3.01 1.63
CA GLU A 51 1.85 2.06 2.20
C GLU A 51 1.14 1.29 1.08
N ILE A 52 1.33 -0.03 1.06
CA ILE A 52 0.82 -0.92 0.00
C ILE A 52 -0.28 -1.82 0.54
N SER A 53 -1.24 -2.15 -0.33
CA SER A 53 -2.28 -3.14 -0.09
C SER A 53 -2.41 -4.06 -1.30
N SER A 54 -3.06 -5.21 -1.11
CA SER A 54 -3.32 -6.18 -2.16
C SER A 54 -4.66 -5.85 -2.84
N PRO A 55 -4.76 -5.86 -4.19
CA PRO A 55 -3.67 -6.08 -5.15
C PRO A 55 -2.71 -4.88 -5.22
N LEU A 56 -1.40 -5.14 -5.21
CA LEU A 56 -0.39 -4.11 -5.43
C LEU A 56 -0.03 -4.01 -6.91
N GLU A 57 -0.32 -2.86 -7.52
CA GLU A 57 0.16 -2.53 -8.85
C GLU A 57 1.62 -2.05 -8.81
N ILE A 58 2.44 -2.60 -9.70
CA ILE A 58 3.85 -2.25 -9.86
C ILE A 58 4.08 -1.81 -11.30
N LYS A 59 4.71 -0.65 -11.49
CA LYS A 59 5.04 -0.09 -12.81
C LYS A 59 6.44 0.50 -12.82
N GLY A 60 7.11 0.38 -13.95
CA GLY A 60 8.45 0.95 -14.09
C GLY A 60 9.02 0.79 -15.50
N THR A 61 10.32 1.06 -15.60
CA THR A 61 11.10 0.88 -16.82
C THR A 61 12.43 0.21 -16.55
N VAL A 62 12.97 -0.46 -17.55
CA VAL A 62 14.37 -0.88 -17.61
C VAL A 62 15.03 -0.19 -18.80
N ASN A 63 16.36 -0.04 -18.76
CA ASN A 63 17.12 0.73 -19.76
C ASN A 63 18.25 -0.05 -20.47
N GLY A 64 18.33 -1.37 -20.27
CA GLY A 64 19.35 -2.22 -20.89
C GLY A 64 20.65 -2.32 -20.08
N ASN A 65 20.82 -1.55 -19.00
CA ASN A 65 22.01 -1.63 -18.13
C ASN A 65 21.93 -2.82 -17.16
N GLY A 66 22.15 -4.03 -17.68
CA GLY A 66 22.06 -5.29 -16.93
C GLY A 66 20.62 -5.79 -16.68
N TRP A 67 19.63 -5.05 -17.18
CA TRP A 67 18.22 -5.42 -17.18
C TRP A 67 17.71 -5.40 -18.61
N PHE A 68 17.38 -6.58 -19.14
CA PHE A 68 16.95 -6.78 -20.52
C PHE A 68 15.72 -7.67 -20.57
N GLY A 69 14.94 -7.56 -21.64
CA GLY A 69 13.78 -8.40 -21.84
C GLY A 69 14.15 -9.81 -22.30
N PHE A 70 13.39 -10.80 -21.84
CA PHE A 70 13.42 -12.18 -22.30
C PHE A 70 11.99 -12.73 -22.26
N GLU A 71 11.51 -13.37 -23.33
CA GLU A 71 10.17 -13.99 -23.40
C GLU A 71 8.99 -13.08 -23.00
N GLY A 72 9.10 -11.76 -23.23
CA GLY A 72 8.03 -10.80 -22.94
C GLY A 72 8.00 -10.25 -21.51
N GLN A 73 9.04 -10.50 -20.71
CA GLN A 73 9.22 -9.92 -19.38
C GLN A 73 10.64 -9.39 -19.19
N VAL A 74 10.87 -8.59 -18.15
CA VAL A 74 12.18 -7.97 -17.87
C VAL A 74 12.79 -8.39 -16.54
N GLY A 75 12.11 -9.28 -15.81
CA GLY A 75 12.56 -9.81 -14.54
C GLY A 75 11.41 -10.31 -13.68
N THR A 76 11.68 -10.48 -12.40
CA THR A 76 10.70 -10.85 -11.37
C THR A 76 10.72 -9.85 -10.23
N VAL A 77 9.62 -9.76 -9.50
CA VAL A 77 9.53 -9.04 -8.23
C VAL A 77 8.90 -9.93 -7.18
N LYS A 78 9.49 -9.91 -5.98
CA LYS A 78 9.03 -10.61 -4.78
C LYS A 78 8.68 -9.59 -3.71
N LEU A 79 7.57 -9.79 -3.01
CA LEU A 79 7.29 -9.08 -1.77
C LEU A 79 7.70 -9.95 -0.59
N LEU A 80 8.58 -9.43 0.26
CA LEU A 80 9.00 -10.06 1.51
C LEU A 80 8.43 -9.28 2.71
N ASP A 81 8.08 -10.00 3.78
CA ASP A 81 7.74 -9.39 5.07
C ASP A 81 8.99 -8.99 5.89
N SER A 82 8.78 -8.46 7.09
CA SER A 82 9.85 -8.05 8.01
C SER A 82 10.74 -9.21 8.52
N GLU A 83 10.27 -10.45 8.43
CA GLU A 83 11.00 -11.66 8.81
C GLU A 83 11.75 -12.28 7.60
N GLY A 84 11.53 -11.73 6.40
CA GLY A 84 12.09 -12.22 5.15
C GLY A 84 11.27 -13.34 4.49
N ASN A 85 10.05 -13.61 4.96
CA ASN A 85 9.16 -14.58 4.32
C ASN A 85 8.60 -13.99 3.02
N GLU A 86 8.54 -14.81 1.97
CA GLU A 86 7.95 -14.42 0.69
C GLU A 86 6.42 -14.43 0.78
N LEU A 87 5.80 -13.27 0.60
CA LEU A 87 4.34 -13.10 0.60
C LEU A 87 3.73 -13.23 -0.80
N ALA A 88 4.47 -12.78 -1.83
CA ALA A 88 4.05 -12.88 -3.23
C ALA A 88 5.24 -12.76 -4.18
N VAL A 89 5.07 -13.30 -5.38
CA VAL A 89 6.02 -13.20 -6.48
C VAL A 89 5.29 -13.13 -7.81
N ASN A 90 5.77 -12.30 -8.74
CA ASN A 90 5.27 -12.27 -10.11
C ASN A 90 6.35 -11.74 -11.08
N TYR A 91 6.09 -11.91 -12.37
CA TYR A 91 6.94 -11.43 -13.45
C TYR A 91 6.67 -9.96 -13.77
N LEU A 92 7.72 -9.22 -14.11
CA LEU A 92 7.65 -7.85 -14.61
C LEU A 92 7.32 -7.90 -16.11
N LYS A 93 6.03 -7.98 -16.43
CA LYS A 93 5.57 -8.14 -17.81
C LYS A 93 5.88 -6.89 -18.63
N ALA A 94 6.50 -7.06 -19.80
CA ALA A 94 6.77 -5.96 -20.71
C ALA A 94 5.48 -5.43 -21.34
N THR A 95 5.32 -4.11 -21.36
CA THR A 95 4.19 -3.41 -22.02
C THR A 95 4.61 -2.71 -23.32
N THR A 96 5.91 -2.61 -23.56
CA THR A 96 6.51 -2.19 -24.84
C THR A 96 7.27 -3.36 -25.47
N ASP A 97 7.82 -3.16 -26.66
CA ASP A 97 8.69 -4.15 -27.31
C ASP A 97 9.86 -4.53 -26.37
N TRP A 98 9.85 -5.79 -25.93
CA TRP A 98 10.77 -6.33 -24.92
C TRP A 98 12.18 -6.52 -25.47
N MET A 99 12.36 -6.51 -26.78
CA MET A 99 13.68 -6.63 -27.43
C MET A 99 14.46 -5.32 -27.42
N GLN A 100 13.84 -4.21 -27.03
CA GLN A 100 14.48 -2.90 -26.95
C GLN A 100 15.29 -2.74 -25.65
N PRO A 101 16.33 -1.89 -25.62
CA PRO A 101 17.01 -1.56 -24.37
C PRO A 101 16.08 -0.88 -23.36
N PHE A 102 15.21 0.01 -23.83
CA PHE A 102 14.24 0.70 -22.99
C PHE A 102 12.88 -0.01 -23.03
N VAL A 103 12.48 -0.63 -21.92
CA VAL A 103 11.25 -1.40 -21.83
C VAL A 103 10.43 -0.93 -20.64
N ARG A 104 9.15 -0.62 -20.86
CA ARG A 104 8.19 -0.40 -19.78
C ARG A 104 7.66 -1.75 -19.31
N PHE A 105 7.46 -1.87 -18.00
CA PHE A 105 6.86 -3.06 -17.41
C PHE A 105 5.73 -2.71 -16.47
N GLU A 106 4.82 -3.66 -16.31
CA GLU A 106 3.78 -3.64 -15.30
C GLU A 106 3.54 -5.03 -14.72
N THR A 107 3.10 -5.10 -13.48
CA THR A 107 2.65 -6.34 -12.85
C THR A 107 1.74 -6.04 -11.67
N THR A 108 1.07 -7.09 -11.18
CA THR A 108 0.23 -7.01 -9.99
C THR A 108 0.64 -8.13 -9.03
N LEU A 109 0.84 -7.78 -7.76
CA LEU A 109 1.08 -8.74 -6.69
C LEU A 109 -0.17 -8.85 -5.80
N ASP A 110 -0.75 -10.04 -5.78
CA ASP A 110 -1.77 -10.41 -4.82
C ASP A 110 -1.08 -11.06 -3.61
N PHE A 111 -1.29 -10.50 -2.42
CA PHE A 111 -0.71 -11.01 -1.18
C PHE A 111 -1.66 -10.87 0.01
N VAL A 112 -1.29 -11.51 1.12
CA VAL A 112 -2.01 -11.52 2.38
C VAL A 112 -1.06 -11.18 3.51
N SER A 113 -1.47 -10.26 4.38
CA SER A 113 -0.73 -9.88 5.56
C SER A 113 -1.71 -9.61 6.71
N PRO A 114 -1.76 -10.47 7.74
CA PRO A 114 -2.73 -10.35 8.82
C PRO A 114 -2.51 -9.09 9.69
N ASN A 115 -1.31 -8.51 9.63
CA ASN A 115 -0.89 -7.35 10.40
C ASN A 115 -0.26 -6.28 9.49
N ILE A 116 -0.18 -5.06 10.01
CA ILE A 116 0.62 -4.00 9.40
C ILE A 116 2.09 -4.31 9.69
N ASN A 117 2.89 -4.50 8.65
CA ASN A 117 4.29 -4.91 8.74
C ASN A 117 5.18 -4.05 7.84
N GLU A 118 6.46 -3.92 8.18
CA GLU A 118 7.45 -3.47 7.21
C GLU A 118 7.61 -4.55 6.12
N GLY A 119 7.83 -4.13 4.88
CA GLY A 119 7.96 -5.02 3.74
C GLY A 119 9.07 -4.58 2.79
N THR A 120 9.49 -5.50 1.95
CA THR A 120 10.54 -5.24 0.96
C THR A 120 10.18 -5.86 -0.38
N LEU A 121 10.13 -5.05 -1.42
CA LEU A 121 10.08 -5.52 -2.79
C LEU A 121 11.50 -5.81 -3.29
N VAL A 122 11.73 -7.04 -3.72
CA VAL A 122 13.00 -7.51 -4.27
C VAL A 122 12.81 -7.83 -5.73
N PHE A 123 13.40 -6.99 -6.58
CA PHE A 123 13.38 -7.14 -8.03
C PHE A 123 14.65 -7.87 -8.46
N ASN A 124 14.52 -8.90 -9.31
CA ASN A 124 15.66 -9.58 -9.93
C ASN A 124 15.53 -9.53 -11.45
N ASN A 125 16.65 -9.31 -12.14
CA ASN A 125 16.67 -9.30 -13.60
C ASN A 125 16.51 -10.71 -14.19
N GLU A 126 16.11 -10.77 -15.46
CA GLU A 126 16.29 -11.98 -16.26
C GLU A 126 17.78 -12.27 -16.46
N ASN A 127 18.18 -13.53 -16.27
CA ASN A 127 19.53 -14.00 -16.56
C ASN A 127 19.51 -15.37 -17.26
N PRO A 128 19.22 -15.41 -18.58
CA PRO A 128 19.16 -16.66 -19.35
C PRO A 128 20.48 -17.44 -19.37
N SER A 129 21.62 -16.75 -19.13
CA SER A 129 22.94 -17.39 -19.10
C SER A 129 23.19 -18.21 -17.83
N GLY A 130 22.45 -17.93 -16.75
CA GLY A 130 22.66 -18.52 -15.42
C GLY A 130 23.95 -18.11 -14.71
N LEU A 131 24.78 -17.24 -15.29
CA LEU A 131 26.06 -16.85 -14.68
C LEU A 131 25.85 -15.81 -13.56
N PRO A 132 26.34 -16.03 -12.32
CA PRO A 132 26.06 -15.15 -11.18
C PRO A 132 26.49 -13.69 -11.38
N GLN A 133 27.55 -13.44 -12.15
CA GLN A 133 28.05 -12.08 -12.45
C GLN A 133 27.05 -11.20 -13.22
N TYR A 134 26.04 -11.80 -13.83
CA TYR A 134 24.97 -11.09 -14.54
C TYR A 134 23.69 -10.97 -13.71
N ASN A 135 23.64 -11.51 -12.50
CA ASN A 135 22.54 -11.25 -11.58
C ASN A 135 22.57 -9.78 -11.19
N ARG A 136 21.40 -9.14 -11.25
CA ARG A 136 21.14 -7.79 -10.79
C ARG A 136 19.93 -7.85 -9.88
N GLN A 137 20.01 -7.05 -8.83
CA GLN A 137 18.94 -6.93 -7.86
C GLN A 137 18.68 -5.46 -7.57
N PHE A 138 17.41 -5.12 -7.41
CA PHE A 138 16.97 -3.82 -6.91
C PHE A 138 16.02 -4.05 -5.75
N ILE A 139 16.18 -3.27 -4.68
CA ILE A 139 15.44 -3.43 -3.43
C ILE A 139 14.68 -2.14 -3.16
N LEU A 140 13.39 -2.25 -2.90
CA LEU A 140 12.52 -1.13 -2.58
C LEU A 140 11.75 -1.41 -1.29
N PRO A 141 12.03 -0.71 -0.17
CA PRO A 141 11.26 -0.86 1.05
C PRO A 141 9.86 -0.27 0.90
N VAL A 142 8.88 -0.88 1.54
CA VAL A 142 7.44 -0.56 1.51
C VAL A 142 6.81 -0.86 2.86
N LYS A 143 5.62 -0.31 3.14
CA LYS A 143 4.85 -0.62 4.34
C LYS A 143 3.63 -1.44 3.98
N ILE A 144 3.57 -2.67 4.45
CA ILE A 144 2.46 -3.58 4.14
C ILE A 144 1.29 -3.26 5.04
N ASN A 145 0.15 -2.90 4.45
CA ASN A 145 -1.10 -2.77 5.16
C ASN A 145 -1.76 -4.15 5.36
N LYS A 146 -2.67 -4.22 6.32
CA LYS A 146 -3.44 -5.44 6.60
C LYS A 146 -4.22 -5.86 5.35
N THR A 147 -4.01 -7.09 4.91
CA THR A 147 -4.63 -7.70 3.73
C THR A 147 -5.03 -9.13 4.08
N VAL A 148 -6.17 -9.58 3.56
CA VAL A 148 -6.81 -10.83 3.99
C VAL A 148 -6.91 -11.79 2.81
N GLU A 149 -6.63 -13.08 3.02
CA GLU A 149 -6.70 -14.09 1.96
C GLU A 149 -8.11 -14.24 1.41
N GLY A 150 -8.22 -14.31 0.09
CA GLY A 150 -9.52 -14.36 -0.60
C GLY A 150 -10.39 -13.14 -0.34
N ALA A 151 -9.78 -11.97 -0.07
CA ALA A 151 -10.52 -10.78 0.34
C ALA A 151 -11.61 -10.42 -0.67
N VAL A 152 -12.86 -10.51 -0.23
CA VAL A 152 -13.98 -9.91 -0.95
C VAL A 152 -14.02 -8.45 -0.54
N GLN A 153 -13.91 -7.55 -1.53
CA GLN A 153 -14.11 -6.13 -1.28
C GLN A 153 -15.59 -5.89 -1.00
N VAL A 154 -15.88 -5.33 0.16
CA VAL A 154 -17.22 -4.91 0.59
C VAL A 154 -17.20 -3.43 0.93
N LYS A 155 -18.37 -2.80 0.86
CA LYS A 155 -18.56 -1.41 1.25
C LYS A 155 -19.19 -1.35 2.63
N VAL A 156 -18.64 -0.54 3.52
CA VAL A 156 -19.30 -0.12 4.75
C VAL A 156 -19.71 1.33 4.60
N TYR A 157 -20.85 1.71 5.16
CA TYR A 157 -21.41 3.03 4.93
C TYR A 157 -21.38 3.84 6.22
N PHE A 158 -20.73 5.00 6.19
CA PHE A 158 -20.61 5.93 7.32
C PHE A 158 -21.18 7.30 6.95
N ASN A 159 -21.63 8.06 7.94
CA ASN A 159 -21.96 9.47 7.72
C ASN A 159 -20.66 10.28 7.51
N ASN A 160 -20.73 11.42 6.81
CA ASN A 160 -19.58 12.28 6.59
C ASN A 160 -19.94 13.78 6.70
N ASN A 161 -19.08 14.56 7.36
CA ASN A 161 -19.28 15.99 7.64
C ASN A 161 -19.20 16.90 6.41
N SER A 162 -18.79 16.39 5.24
CA SER A 162 -18.78 17.15 3.97
C SER A 162 -20.15 17.21 3.28
N THR A 163 -21.12 16.42 3.73
CA THR A 163 -22.50 16.45 3.21
C THR A 163 -23.27 17.65 3.75
N ASP A 164 -24.23 18.18 2.99
CA ASP A 164 -25.02 19.36 3.39
C ASP A 164 -25.66 19.14 4.77
N SER A 165 -25.48 20.12 5.67
CA SER A 165 -25.80 20.05 7.10
C SER A 165 -27.26 19.65 7.39
N GLN A 166 -28.18 19.92 6.45
CA GLN A 166 -29.60 19.53 6.58
C GLN A 166 -29.86 18.03 6.34
N TYR A 167 -28.92 17.29 5.75
CA TYR A 167 -29.04 15.86 5.40
C TYR A 167 -27.98 14.97 6.02
N ALA A 168 -27.07 15.53 6.83
CA ALA A 168 -25.88 14.84 7.35
C ALA A 168 -26.16 13.51 8.08
N CYS A 169 -27.33 13.31 8.69
CA CYS A 169 -27.70 12.02 9.29
C CYS A 169 -28.46 11.05 8.38
N LYS A 170 -28.99 11.52 7.25
CA LYS A 170 -29.66 10.65 6.27
C LYS A 170 -28.66 10.08 5.27
N GLU A 171 -27.67 10.87 4.87
CA GLU A 171 -26.71 10.47 3.86
C GLU A 171 -25.55 9.71 4.48
N VAL A 172 -25.22 8.56 3.88
CA VAL A 172 -24.06 7.75 4.25
C VAL A 172 -23.27 7.47 2.98
N LEU A 173 -21.95 7.57 3.09
CA LEU A 173 -21.02 7.39 1.98
C LEU A 173 -20.29 6.05 2.17
N PRO A 174 -20.02 5.33 1.06
CA PRO A 174 -19.33 4.06 1.12
C PRO A 174 -17.83 4.24 1.40
N VAL A 175 -17.27 3.34 2.18
CA VAL A 175 -15.84 3.13 2.34
C VAL A 175 -15.54 1.66 2.11
N ASP A 176 -14.49 1.38 1.35
CA ASP A 176 -14.11 0.00 1.03
C ASP A 176 -13.44 -0.70 2.22
N ARG A 177 -13.75 -2.00 2.36
CA ARG A 177 -13.21 -2.91 3.37
C ARG A 177 -12.89 -4.25 2.71
N GLY A 178 -11.72 -4.80 3.02
CA GLY A 178 -11.39 -6.18 2.68
C GLY A 178 -11.86 -7.12 3.80
N VAL A 179 -12.70 -8.10 3.47
CA VAL A 179 -13.12 -9.16 4.39
C VAL A 179 -12.65 -10.53 3.88
N SER A 180 -12.26 -11.44 4.78
CA SER A 180 -11.90 -12.82 4.40
C SER A 180 -13.00 -13.46 3.54
N GLU A 181 -12.61 -14.31 2.59
CA GLU A 181 -13.59 -15.10 1.85
C GLU A 181 -14.46 -15.92 2.83
N THR A 182 -15.78 -15.78 2.71
CA THR A 182 -16.71 -16.51 3.56
C THR A 182 -18.06 -16.65 2.87
N LYS A 183 -18.80 -17.71 3.20
CA LYS A 183 -20.22 -17.80 2.81
C LYS A 183 -21.09 -16.73 3.49
N ALA A 184 -20.59 -16.11 4.57
CA ALA A 184 -21.30 -15.12 5.37
C ALA A 184 -20.82 -13.68 5.10
N VAL A 185 -20.57 -13.30 3.84
CA VAL A 185 -19.98 -11.99 3.47
C VAL A 185 -20.75 -10.81 4.07
N ALA A 186 -22.08 -10.87 4.10
CA ALA A 186 -22.92 -9.83 4.69
C ALA A 186 -22.71 -9.64 6.20
N ARG A 187 -22.40 -10.72 6.93
CA ARG A 187 -22.04 -10.63 8.35
C ARG A 187 -20.69 -9.96 8.52
N ALA A 188 -19.69 -10.38 7.73
CA ALA A 188 -18.35 -9.81 7.78
C ALA A 188 -18.36 -8.30 7.47
N ALA A 189 -19.13 -7.86 6.48
CA ALA A 189 -19.30 -6.44 6.17
C ALA A 189 -19.89 -5.64 7.34
N LEU A 190 -20.88 -6.20 8.07
CA LEU A 190 -21.41 -5.55 9.26
C LEU A 190 -20.40 -5.53 10.41
N GLU A 191 -19.61 -6.59 10.59
CA GLU A 191 -18.57 -6.61 11.63
C GLU A 191 -17.50 -5.53 11.38
N GLU A 192 -17.13 -5.29 10.11
CA GLU A 192 -16.27 -4.16 9.72
C GLU A 192 -16.95 -2.80 9.96
N LEU A 193 -18.25 -2.66 9.66
CA LEU A 193 -19.01 -1.45 9.97
C LEU A 193 -18.99 -1.14 11.47
N LEU A 194 -19.15 -2.17 12.31
CA LEU A 194 -19.21 -2.04 13.77
C LEU A 194 -17.85 -1.70 14.42
N GLN A 195 -16.73 -1.95 13.72
CA GLN A 195 -15.42 -1.43 14.15
C GLN A 195 -15.34 0.11 14.03
N GLY A 196 -16.16 0.69 13.15
CA GLY A 196 -16.23 2.13 12.90
C GLY A 196 -15.19 2.61 11.88
N PRO A 197 -15.14 3.93 11.65
CA PRO A 197 -14.20 4.51 10.72
C PRO A 197 -12.75 4.43 11.23
N THR A 198 -11.79 4.31 10.31
CA THR A 198 -10.36 4.37 10.64
C THR A 198 -9.93 5.79 11.03
N ARG A 199 -8.74 5.93 11.62
CA ARG A 199 -8.19 7.25 11.97
C ARG A 199 -8.10 8.17 10.76
N GLN A 200 -7.71 7.64 9.60
CA GLN A 200 -7.60 8.42 8.36
C GLN A 200 -8.99 8.87 7.87
N GLU A 201 -9.98 7.97 7.89
CA GLU A 201 -11.35 8.30 7.51
C GLU A 201 -11.97 9.37 8.43
N ILE A 202 -11.68 9.33 9.74
CA ILE A 202 -12.11 10.37 10.68
C ILE A 202 -11.53 11.74 10.29
N LEU A 203 -10.26 11.80 9.87
CA LEU A 203 -9.64 13.03 9.40
C LEU A 203 -10.27 13.53 8.10
N GLU A 204 -10.81 12.63 7.28
CA GLU A 204 -11.59 12.91 6.07
C GLU A 204 -13.06 13.22 6.36
N GLY A 205 -13.43 13.31 7.64
CA GLY A 205 -14.76 13.74 8.09
C GLY A 205 -15.78 12.62 8.23
N TYR A 206 -15.39 11.35 8.06
CA TYR A 206 -16.28 10.21 8.30
C TYR A 206 -16.49 9.99 9.80
N PHE A 207 -17.71 9.62 10.17
CA PHE A 207 -18.07 9.29 11.55
C PHE A 207 -19.16 8.22 11.59
N THR A 208 -19.27 7.53 12.73
CA THR A 208 -20.36 6.61 13.00
C THR A 208 -21.23 7.08 14.17
N SER A 209 -22.54 6.91 14.03
CA SER A 209 -23.50 7.09 15.12
C SER A 209 -23.75 5.81 15.94
N ILE A 210 -23.21 4.67 15.49
CA ILE A 210 -23.39 3.35 16.13
C ILE A 210 -22.57 3.30 17.42
N ASN A 211 -23.15 2.72 18.47
CA ASN A 211 -22.45 2.55 19.73
C ASN A 211 -21.25 1.58 19.56
N PRO A 212 -20.13 1.81 20.26
CA PRO A 212 -19.02 0.87 20.25
C PRO A 212 -19.43 -0.45 20.92
N ASN A 213 -18.80 -1.55 20.51
CA ASN A 213 -18.98 -2.90 21.07
C ASN A 213 -20.39 -3.52 20.89
N VAL A 214 -21.20 -2.99 19.96
CA VAL A 214 -22.43 -3.65 19.52
C VAL A 214 -22.09 -5.03 18.95
N LYS A 215 -22.96 -6.02 19.20
CA LYS A 215 -22.79 -7.40 18.76
C LYS A 215 -23.95 -7.83 17.87
N ILE A 216 -23.62 -8.54 16.79
CA ILE A 216 -24.62 -9.20 15.93
C ILE A 216 -24.96 -10.55 16.54
N GLN A 217 -26.15 -10.68 17.11
CA GLN A 217 -26.63 -11.95 17.68
C GLN A 217 -27.05 -12.91 16.56
N LYS A 218 -27.74 -12.41 15.54
CA LYS A 218 -28.23 -13.23 14.42
C LYS A 218 -28.26 -12.42 13.12
N LEU A 219 -28.00 -13.10 12.00
CA LEU A 219 -28.21 -12.56 10.66
C LEU A 219 -28.73 -13.68 9.77
N THR A 220 -29.89 -13.49 9.16
CA THR A 220 -30.43 -14.38 8.13
C THR A 220 -30.85 -13.60 6.89
N ILE A 221 -30.70 -14.21 5.72
CA ILE A 221 -31.15 -13.63 4.45
C ILE A 221 -32.10 -14.64 3.82
N GLU A 222 -33.38 -14.30 3.79
CA GLU A 222 -34.45 -15.17 3.29
C GLU A 222 -35.41 -14.32 2.45
N ASN A 223 -35.84 -14.82 1.29
CA ASN A 223 -36.76 -14.12 0.40
C ASN A 223 -36.33 -12.68 0.07
N THR A 224 -35.03 -12.47 -0.14
CA THR A 224 -34.39 -11.15 -0.39
C THR A 224 -34.45 -10.15 0.77
N VAL A 225 -34.86 -10.57 1.97
CA VAL A 225 -34.89 -9.73 3.18
C VAL A 225 -33.74 -10.14 4.10
N ALA A 226 -32.85 -9.20 4.42
CA ALA A 226 -31.83 -9.39 5.45
C ALA A 226 -32.42 -9.05 6.82
N LYS A 227 -32.51 -10.04 7.72
CA LYS A 227 -32.96 -9.86 9.10
C LYS A 227 -31.75 -9.92 10.02
N VAL A 228 -31.39 -8.79 10.60
CA VAL A 228 -30.23 -8.65 11.49
C VAL A 228 -30.69 -8.34 12.91
N ASP A 229 -30.26 -9.17 13.86
CA ASP A 229 -30.53 -8.98 15.29
C ASP A 229 -29.25 -8.56 16.00
N PHE A 230 -29.32 -7.46 16.73
CA PHE A 230 -28.24 -6.93 17.55
C PHE A 230 -28.56 -7.07 19.04
N ASP A 231 -27.53 -6.96 19.87
CA ASP A 231 -27.69 -6.87 21.32
C ASP A 231 -28.18 -5.48 21.76
N ILE A 232 -28.57 -5.38 23.04
CA ILE A 232 -29.12 -4.15 23.65
C ILE A 232 -28.19 -2.94 23.53
N THR A 233 -26.89 -3.16 23.34
CA THR A 233 -25.89 -2.10 23.20
C THR A 233 -26.20 -1.15 22.06
N LEU A 234 -26.88 -1.61 20.99
CA LEU A 234 -27.20 -0.77 19.83
C LEU A 234 -28.10 0.42 20.16
N GLU A 235 -29.05 0.27 21.08
CA GLU A 235 -30.01 1.33 21.46
C GLU A 235 -29.68 2.04 22.78
N LYS A 236 -28.69 1.54 23.51
CA LYS A 236 -28.33 2.11 24.82
C LYS A 236 -27.95 3.58 24.69
N ASN A 237 -28.66 4.45 25.42
CA ASN A 237 -28.45 5.90 25.38
C ASN A 237 -28.54 6.50 23.96
N VAL A 238 -29.33 5.89 23.08
CA VAL A 238 -29.67 6.42 21.77
C VAL A 238 -31.01 7.12 21.87
N GLY A 239 -31.05 8.36 21.38
CA GLY A 239 -32.26 9.16 21.24
C GLY A 239 -32.04 10.25 20.21
N GLY A 240 -33.11 10.90 19.78
CA GLY A 240 -33.08 11.90 18.72
C GLY A 240 -33.21 11.26 17.34
N SER A 241 -34.20 11.74 16.58
CA SER A 241 -34.52 11.28 15.22
C SER A 241 -33.31 11.19 14.29
N CYS A 242 -32.38 12.15 14.40
CA CYS A 242 -31.21 12.21 13.52
C CYS A 242 -30.22 11.07 13.80
N ARG A 243 -29.87 10.81 15.07
CA ARG A 243 -28.95 9.73 15.44
C ARG A 243 -29.55 8.36 15.13
N VAL A 244 -30.84 8.18 15.42
CA VAL A 244 -31.60 6.97 15.08
C VAL A 244 -31.57 6.70 13.58
N THR A 245 -31.85 7.74 12.77
CA THR A 245 -31.84 7.63 11.31
C THR A 245 -30.45 7.28 10.79
N ALA A 246 -29.40 7.92 11.32
CA ALA A 246 -28.02 7.64 10.97
C ALA A 246 -27.61 6.18 11.27
N ILE A 247 -27.97 5.65 12.44
CA ILE A 247 -27.70 4.24 12.79
C ILE A 247 -28.40 3.30 11.80
N ARG A 248 -29.69 3.51 11.56
CA ARG A 248 -30.48 2.68 10.64
C ARG A 248 -29.90 2.72 9.23
N ASN A 249 -29.50 3.89 8.73
CA ASN A 249 -28.99 4.05 7.38
C ASN A 249 -27.62 3.41 7.17
N GLN A 250 -26.68 3.55 8.12
CA GLN A 250 -25.37 2.90 8.04
C GLN A 250 -25.51 1.37 7.94
N ILE A 251 -26.36 0.76 8.78
CA ILE A 251 -26.63 -0.69 8.77
C ILE A 251 -27.35 -1.09 7.47
N THR A 252 -28.39 -0.35 7.09
CA THR A 252 -29.25 -0.68 5.95
C THR A 252 -28.48 -0.60 4.64
N GLN A 253 -27.73 0.48 4.39
CA GLN A 253 -26.95 0.64 3.16
C GLN A 253 -25.83 -0.39 3.05
N THR A 254 -25.18 -0.72 4.17
CA THR A 254 -24.17 -1.80 4.21
C THR A 254 -24.76 -3.15 3.81
N LEU A 255 -26.01 -3.47 4.17
CA LEU A 255 -26.64 -4.72 3.76
C LEU A 255 -27.24 -4.67 2.35
N LEU A 256 -27.72 -3.51 1.90
CA LEU A 256 -28.30 -3.33 0.56
C LEU A 256 -27.27 -3.37 -0.57
N GLN A 257 -25.97 -3.33 -0.26
CA GLN A 257 -24.92 -3.50 -1.27
C GLN A 257 -24.99 -4.87 -1.97
N PHE A 258 -25.51 -5.90 -1.29
CA PHE A 258 -25.58 -7.25 -1.82
C PHE A 258 -26.82 -7.39 -2.70
N ASN A 259 -26.63 -7.78 -3.97
CA ASN A 259 -27.70 -7.87 -4.97
C ASN A 259 -28.88 -8.79 -4.55
N THR A 260 -28.63 -9.78 -3.70
CA THR A 260 -29.62 -10.70 -3.12
C THR A 260 -30.46 -10.08 -2.02
N VAL A 261 -30.13 -8.88 -1.52
CA VAL A 261 -30.85 -8.16 -0.45
C VAL A 261 -31.59 -6.96 -1.06
N LYS A 262 -32.90 -6.91 -0.85
CA LYS A 262 -33.78 -5.81 -1.31
C LYS A 262 -34.37 -5.00 -0.17
N SER A 263 -34.41 -5.56 1.03
CA SER A 263 -34.84 -4.85 2.23
C SER A 263 -34.14 -5.41 3.47
N VAL A 264 -34.13 -4.60 4.52
CA VAL A 264 -33.45 -4.89 5.78
C VAL A 264 -34.45 -4.75 6.93
N VAL A 265 -34.46 -5.74 7.82
CA VAL A 265 -35.18 -5.69 9.10
C VAL A 265 -34.14 -5.73 10.20
N ILE A 266 -34.11 -4.69 11.02
CA ILE A 266 -33.25 -4.58 12.20
C ILE A 266 -34.07 -5.00 13.42
N SER A 267 -33.49 -5.83 14.28
CA SER A 267 -34.06 -6.16 15.59
C SER A 267 -33.03 -6.02 16.71
N ILE A 268 -33.51 -5.82 17.94
CA ILE A 268 -32.68 -5.79 19.15
C ILE A 268 -33.25 -6.78 20.16
N ASN A 269 -32.49 -7.83 20.48
CA ASN A 269 -32.95 -8.96 21.29
C ASN A 269 -34.31 -9.51 20.81
N GLY A 270 -34.49 -9.62 19.49
CA GLY A 270 -35.71 -10.11 18.84
C GLY A 270 -36.86 -9.10 18.71
N ARG A 271 -36.74 -7.88 19.26
CA ARG A 271 -37.76 -6.82 19.12
C ARG A 271 -37.55 -5.99 17.85
N THR A 272 -38.65 -5.62 17.17
CA THR A 272 -38.61 -4.83 15.92
C THR A 272 -39.36 -3.51 15.98
N GLU A 273 -40.43 -3.41 16.78
CA GLU A 273 -41.35 -2.26 16.75
C GLU A 273 -40.88 -1.10 17.64
N ASP A 274 -40.40 -1.40 18.85
CA ASP A 274 -40.05 -0.42 19.88
C ASP A 274 -38.54 -0.13 19.95
N ILE A 275 -37.80 -0.46 18.89
CA ILE A 275 -36.34 -0.27 18.83
C ILE A 275 -35.95 1.02 18.12
N LEU A 276 -34.86 1.65 18.60
CA LEU A 276 -34.27 2.85 18.00
C LEU A 276 -35.36 3.90 17.67
N GLN A 277 -36.09 4.35 18.69
CA GLN A 277 -37.16 5.32 18.56
C GLN A 277 -36.61 6.77 18.62
N PRO A 278 -37.14 7.71 17.82
CA PRO A 278 -36.74 9.12 17.81
C PRO A 278 -36.82 9.84 19.17
#